data_AF-A0A847XGY1-F1
#
_entry.id   AF-A0A847XGY1-F1
#
_cell.length_a   1.000
_cell.length_b   1.000
_cell.length_c   1.000
_cell.angle_alpha   90.00
_cell.angle_beta   90.00
_cell.angle_gamma   90.00
#
_symmetry.space_group_name_H-M   'P 1'
#
loop_
_entity.id
_entity.type
_entity.pdbx_description
1 polymer ?
#
loop_
_entity_poly.entity_id
_entity_poly.type
_entity_poly.pdbx_seq_one_letter_code
_entity_poly.pdbx_strand_id
1 'polypeptide(L)'
;ANVLIFERIKEEIRNGKSIRASIDHGFKRALTSVLDSNITTLIAGIVLYYFGIGPIKGFGVTLILGIVASMITAVFITKYLLKLTIEITNTKNTKLYGA
;
A
#
# COMPACT_ATOMS: atom_id res chain seq x y z
N ALA A 1 -2.30 0.66 4.02
CA ALA A 1 -1.68 0.55 2.68
C ALA A 1 -2.61 -0.16 1.67
N ASN A 2 -2.94 -1.44 1.87
CA ASN A 2 -3.67 -2.24 0.88
C ASN A 2 -5.04 -1.66 0.50
N VAL A 3 -5.85 -1.24 1.49
CA VAL A 3 -7.17 -0.63 1.26
C VAL A 3 -7.08 0.60 0.34
N LEU A 4 -6.09 1.47 0.57
CA LEU A 4 -5.89 2.69 -0.24
C LEU A 4 -5.54 2.35 -1.69
N ILE A 5 -4.70 1.34 -1.91
CA ILE A 5 -4.35 0.85 -3.25
C ILE A 5 -5.61 0.34 -3.97
N PHE A 6 -6.40 -0.50 -3.31
CA PHE A 6 -7.62 -1.04 -3.90
C PHE A 6 -8.66 0.04 -4.21
N GLU A 7 -8.88 0.99 -3.30
CA GLU A 7 -9.80 2.09 -3.54
C GLU A 7 -9.33 2.97 -4.71
N ARG A 8 -8.02 3.26 -4.83
CA ARG A 8 -7.50 4.00 -5.98
C ARG A 8 -7.70 3.25 -7.29
N ILE A 9 -7.49 1.93 -7.30
CA ILE A 9 -7.71 1.10 -8.49
C ILE A 9 -9.19 1.15 -8.89
N LYS A 10 -10.12 0.99 -7.95
CA LYS A 10 -11.56 1.11 -8.21
C LYS A 10 -11.93 2.49 -8.75
N GLU A 11 -11.36 3.56 -8.20
CA GLU A 11 -11.59 4.92 -8.66
C GLU A 11 -11.11 5.12 -10.11
N GLU A 12 -9.93 4.61 -10.47
CA GLU A 12 -9.42 4.68 -11.84
C GLU A 12 -10.25 3.83 -12.82
N ILE A 13 -10.81 2.69 -12.38
CA ILE A 13 -11.77 1.90 -13.16
C ILE A 13 -13.08 2.67 -13.37
N ARG A 14 -13.62 3.34 -12.32
CA ARG A 14 -14.82 4.18 -12.43
C ARG A 14 -14.62 5.38 -13.35
N ASN A 15 -13.38 5.88 -13.45
CA ASN A 15 -12.99 6.93 -14.40
C ASN A 15 -12.85 6.43 -15.85
N GLY A 16 -13.23 5.19 -16.15
CA GLY A 16 -13.29 4.63 -17.50
C GLY A 16 -11.96 4.11 -18.05
N LYS A 17 -10.91 4.00 -17.22
CA LYS A 17 -9.63 3.42 -17.65
C LYS A 17 -9.72 1.90 -17.76
N SER A 18 -8.95 1.34 -18.68
CA SER A 18 -8.83 -0.12 -18.82
C SER A 18 -8.26 -0.74 -17.53
N ILE A 19 -8.66 -1.96 -17.19
CA ILE A 19 -8.26 -2.63 -15.93
C ILE A 19 -6.73 -2.62 -15.73
N ARG A 20 -5.94 -2.88 -16.79
CA ARG A 20 -4.47 -2.80 -16.72
C ARG A 20 -3.98 -1.38 -16.41
N ALA A 21 -4.50 -0.37 -17.11
CA ALA A 21 -4.13 1.02 -16.88
C ALA A 21 -4.56 1.51 -15.49
N SER A 22 -5.73 1.10 -15.01
CA SER A 22 -6.23 1.44 -13.68
C SER A 22 -5.39 0.84 -12.57
N ILE A 23 -4.87 -0.38 -12.76
CA ILE A 23 -3.96 -1.01 -11.82
C ILE A 23 -2.61 -0.27 -11.80
N ASP A 24 -2.00 0.00 -12.96
CA ASP A 24 -0.71 0.72 -13.02
C ASP A 24 -0.80 2.14 -12.45
N HIS A 25 -1.83 2.91 -12.84
CA HIS A 25 -2.05 4.27 -12.34
C HIS A 25 -2.46 4.28 -10.86
N GLY A 26 -3.36 3.37 -10.47
CA GLY A 26 -3.82 3.22 -9.09
C GLY A 26 -2.66 2.90 -8.15
N PHE A 27 -1.78 1.97 -8.55
CA PHE A 27 -0.58 1.63 -7.79
C PHE A 27 0.37 2.83 -7.68
N LYS A 28 0.68 3.50 -8.80
CA LYS A 28 1.62 4.63 -8.80
C LYS A 28 1.16 5.77 -7.88
N ARG A 29 -0.12 6.13 -7.91
CA ARG A 29 -0.68 7.21 -7.05
C ARG A 29 -0.84 6.77 -5.61
N ALA A 30 -1.35 5.56 -5.37
CA ALA A 30 -1.54 5.06 -4.02
C ALA A 30 -0.21 4.86 -3.30
N LEU A 31 0.86 4.45 -4.01
CA LEU A 31 2.17 4.19 -3.42
C LEU A 31 2.80 5.46 -2.83
N THR A 32 2.67 6.61 -3.48
CA THR A 32 3.11 7.90 -2.92
C THR A 32 2.35 8.23 -1.63
N SER A 33 1.03 8.09 -1.63
CA SER A 33 0.22 8.38 -0.42
C SER A 33 0.47 7.38 0.72
N VAL A 34 0.71 6.10 0.40
CA VAL A 34 1.12 5.09 1.39
C VAL A 34 2.51 5.41 1.95
N LEU A 35 3.46 5.82 1.11
CA LEU A 35 4.79 6.23 1.56
C LEU A 35 4.69 7.42 2.52
N ASP A 36 3.99 8.49 2.12
CA ASP A 36 3.84 9.69 2.94
C ASP A 36 3.22 9.38 4.32
N SER A 37 2.14 8.58 4.35
CA SER A 37 1.48 8.18 5.60
C SER A 37 2.36 7.32 6.50
N ASN A 38 3.23 6.47 5.94
CA ASN A 38 4.13 5.65 6.74
C ASN A 38 5.37 6.44 7.19
N ILE A 39 5.88 7.38 6.38
CA ILE A 39 7.00 8.24 6.74
C ILE A 39 6.65 9.09 7.95
N THR A 40 5.47 9.72 7.98
CA THR A 40 5.02 10.49 9.16
C THR A 40 4.94 9.62 10.42
N THR A 41 4.46 8.39 10.28
CA THR A 41 4.40 7.43 11.40
C THR A 41 5.81 6.96 11.82
N LEU A 42 6.73 6.83 10.88
CA LEU A 42 8.12 6.44 11.14
C LEU A 42 8.87 7.56 11.88
N ILE A 43 8.60 8.83 11.54
CA ILE A 43 9.08 9.98 12.30
C ILE A 43 8.58 9.91 13.75
N ALA A 44 7.29 9.63 13.97
CA ALA A 44 6.75 9.46 15.31
C ALA A 44 7.44 8.30 16.05
N GLY A 45 7.67 7.16 15.39
CA GLY A 45 8.42 6.03 15.96
C GLY A 45 9.85 6.39 16.34
N ILE A 46 10.55 7.19 15.53
CA ILE A 46 11.91 7.68 15.83
C ILE A 46 11.88 8.59 17.06
N VAL A 47 10.91 9.50 17.15
CA VAL A 47 10.74 10.36 18.34
C VAL A 47 10.51 9.49 19.59
N LEU A 48 9.65 8.49 19.52
CA LEU A 48 9.41 7.55 20.63
C LEU A 48 10.65 6.73 20.99
N TYR A 49 11.50 6.38 20.02
CA TYR A 49 12.73 5.66 20.29
C TYR A 49 13.80 6.51 20.99
N TYR A 50 13.95 7.78 20.59
CA TYR A 50 14.95 8.68 21.16
C TYR A 50 14.52 9.31 22.48
N PHE A 51 13.26 9.72 22.60
CA PHE A 51 12.74 10.42 23.78
C PHE A 51 11.94 9.51 24.73
N GLY A 52 11.54 8.32 24.29
CA GLY A 52 10.82 7.36 25.12
C GLY A 52 11.71 6.67 26.14
N ILE A 53 11.13 6.34 27.29
CA ILE A 53 11.83 5.68 28.41
C ILE A 53 11.18 4.31 28.65
N GLY A 54 12.00 3.32 29.00
CA GLY A 54 11.53 1.97 29.36
C GLY A 54 10.68 1.32 28.26
N PRO A 55 9.41 0.95 28.52
CA PRO A 55 8.54 0.30 27.55
C PRO A 55 8.29 1.10 26.26
N ILE A 56 8.27 2.44 26.34
CA ILE A 56 7.96 3.31 25.18
C ILE A 56 9.03 3.20 24.10
N LYS A 57 10.30 3.06 24.51
CA LYS A 57 11.41 2.87 23.58
C LYS A 57 11.29 1.53 22.85
N GLY A 58 10.91 0.47 23.56
CA GLY A 58 10.63 -0.85 22.98
C GLY A 58 9.48 -0.80 21.97
N PHE A 59 8.41 -0.08 22.29
CA PHE A 59 7.31 0.17 21.35
C PHE A 59 7.75 0.95 20.10
N GLY A 60 8.60 1.96 20.25
CA GLY A 60 9.16 2.70 19.11
C GLY A 60 9.90 1.79 18.12
N VAL A 61 10.72 0.86 18.62
CA VAL A 61 11.44 -0.12 17.78
C VAL A 61 10.48 -1.04 17.03
N THR A 62 9.50 -1.63 17.73
CA THR A 62 8.55 -2.56 17.10
C THR A 62 7.65 -1.85 16.09
N LEU A 63 7.27 -0.60 16.36
CA LEU A 63 6.51 0.22 15.42
C LEU A 63 7.30 0.47 14.13
N ILE A 64 8.57 0.89 14.24
CA ILE A 64 9.42 1.13 13.07
C ILE A 64 9.59 -0.15 12.24
N LEU A 65 9.93 -1.27 12.88
CA LEU A 65 10.08 -2.56 12.21
C LEU A 65 8.78 -3.02 11.54
N GLY A 66 7.64 -2.85 12.21
CA GLY A 66 6.32 -3.20 11.69
C GLY A 66 5.95 -2.38 10.45
N ILE A 67 6.24 -1.07 10.46
CA ILE A 67 5.99 -0.19 9.31
C ILE A 67 6.84 -0.64 8.11
N VAL A 68 8.15 -0.87 8.30
CA VAL A 68 9.04 -1.28 7.22
C VAL A 68 8.60 -2.62 6.62
N ALA A 69 8.30 -3.62 7.46
CA ALA A 69 7.82 -4.92 7.01
C ALA A 69 6.48 -4.81 6.26
N SER A 70 5.56 -4.00 6.76
CA SER A 70 4.25 -3.76 6.13
C SER A 70 4.39 -3.06 4.77
N MET A 71 5.26 -2.06 4.67
CA MET A 71 5.52 -1.34 3.42
C MET A 71 6.12 -2.25 2.35
N ILE A 72 7.11 -3.09 2.70
CA ILE A 72 7.69 -4.06 1.77
C ILE A 72 6.60 -5.01 1.26
N THR A 73 5.77 -5.52 2.16
CA THR A 73 4.65 -6.41 1.79
C THR A 73 3.68 -5.72 0.83
N ALA A 74 3.25 -4.50 1.13
CA ALA A 74 2.29 -3.77 0.31
C ALA A 74 2.84 -3.36 -1.07
N VAL A 75 4.15 -3.06 -1.16
CA VAL A 75 4.75 -2.63 -2.43
C VAL A 75 5.13 -3.82 -3.31
N PHE A 76 5.77 -4.84 -2.74
CA PHE A 76 6.32 -5.96 -3.50
C PHE A 76 5.30 -7.09 -3.67
N ILE A 77 4.70 -7.58 -2.59
CA ILE A 77 3.80 -8.73 -2.64
C ILE A 77 2.50 -8.36 -3.36
N THR A 78 1.89 -7.22 -3.02
CA THR A 78 0.62 -6.82 -3.66
C THR A 78 0.80 -6.52 -5.14
N LYS A 79 1.90 -5.89 -5.56
CA LYS A 79 2.19 -5.64 -6.98
C LYS A 79 2.42 -6.93 -7.75
N TYR A 80 3.19 -7.86 -7.16
CA TYR A 80 3.47 -9.16 -7.78
C TYR A 80 2.20 -9.99 -7.92
N LEU A 81 1.38 -10.10 -6.87
CA LEU A 81 0.11 -10.83 -6.90
C LEU A 81 -0.86 -10.23 -7.91
N LEU A 82 -1.03 -8.90 -7.96
CA LEU A 82 -1.88 -8.26 -8.96
C LEU A 82 -1.41 -8.53 -10.39
N LYS A 83 -0.10 -8.47 -10.64
CA LYS A 83 0.46 -8.75 -11.97
C LYS A 83 0.19 -10.21 -12.37
N LEU A 84 0.38 -11.15 -11.44
CA LEU A 84 0.09 -12.56 -11.63
C LEU A 84 -1.41 -12.81 -11.90
N THR A 85 -2.30 -12.16 -11.14
CA THR A 85 -3.75 -12.29 -11.33
C THR A 85 -4.18 -11.79 -12.71
N ILE A 86 -3.62 -10.69 -13.21
CA ILE A 86 -3.90 -10.17 -14.56
C ILE A 86 -3.47 -11.17 -15.63
N GLU A 87 -2.30 -11.79 -15.45
CA GLU A 87 -1.73 -12.76 -16.39
C GLU A 87 -2.56 -14.05 -16.46
N ILE A 88 -2.99 -14.56 -15.31
CA ILE A 88 -3.83 -15.76 -15.21
C ILE A 88 -5.25 -15.52 -15.72
N THR A 89 -5.83 -14.35 -15.41
CA THR A 89 -7.29 -14.16 -15.57
C THR A 89 -7.67 -13.72 -16.98
N ASN A 90 -6.74 -13.15 -17.77
CA ASN A 90 -6.91 -12.63 -19.15
C ASN A 90 -8.29 -12.01 -19.47
N THR A 91 -8.94 -11.42 -18.47
CA THR A 91 -10.37 -11.10 -18.50
C THR A 91 -10.55 -9.60 -18.42
N LYS A 92 -11.26 -9.07 -19.42
CA LYS A 92 -11.65 -7.65 -19.54
C LYS A 92 -12.88 -7.30 -18.68
N ASN A 93 -13.36 -8.21 -17.84
CA ASN A 93 -14.62 -8.05 -17.12
C ASN A 93 -14.42 -7.18 -15.87
N THR A 94 -14.94 -5.96 -15.91
CA THR A 94 -14.84 -4.95 -14.86
C THR A 94 -15.57 -5.33 -13.56
N LYS A 95 -16.60 -6.18 -13.64
CA LYS A 95 -17.38 -6.64 -12.48
C LYS A 95 -16.57 -7.45 -11.45
N LEU A 96 -15.50 -8.12 -11.87
CA LEU A 96 -14.63 -8.89 -10.97
C LEU A 96 -13.81 -7.98 -10.03
N TYR A 97 -13.66 -6.71 -10.38
CA TYR A 97 -12.87 -5.73 -9.62
C TYR A 97 -13.74 -4.80 -8.76
N GLY A 98 -15.05 -5.08 -8.65
CA GLY A 98 -15.98 -4.34 -7.80
C GLY A 98 -16.44 -3.00 -8.37
N ALA A 99 -16.41 -2.83 -9.69
CA ALA A 99 -17.02 -1.73 -10.43
C ALA A 99 -18.32 -2.18 -11.11
#